data_AF-A0A5P2ULC7-F1
#
_entry.id   AF-A0A5P2ULC7-F1
#
_cell.length_a   1.000
_cell.length_b   1.000
_cell.length_c   1.000
_cell.angle_alpha   90.00
_cell.angle_beta   90.00
_cell.angle_gamma   90.00
#
_symmetry.space_group_name_H-M   'P 1'
#
loop_
_entity.id
_entity.type
_entity.pdbx_description
1 polymer ?
#
loop_
_entity_poly.entity_id
_entity_poly.type
_entity_poly.pdbx_seq_one_letter_code
_entity_poly.pdbx_strand_id
1 'polypeptide(L)'
;MDFEPVTANIPLFQESQLSQPHVSLTSTTDPNLHELSITRRPSPLPDVPETGALRKVATRLAKNPLTNLSEEARKAAAALQVEPERAALLVTEQPNGVSLMSEIAVPGGSLYVIECRAWTRMLYPLYQPRIAALSLAVPAPKLLDDSDDDGPLAQARCEFANPQELANLVRETVTGTLGVPKADYSDSIMQRGVSEPLLVILVRVTFADDSPSRLVPVVVDGISRLSSAAKTRTGKSVAGAADAVVEDLLRDPASLRRSIRDEVAAYNAAYQRGLSDEVVRVGQAATVPVRLVVGARNGDDTEVNL
;
A
#
# COMPACT_ATOMS: atom_id res chain seq x y z
N MET A 1 42.19 -48.22 -6.43
CA MET A 1 40.74 -48.43 -6.62
C MET A 1 40.11 -47.11 -6.32
N ASP A 2 39.96 -46.34 -7.39
CA ASP A 2 39.59 -44.94 -7.37
C ASP A 2 38.07 -44.80 -7.18
N PHE A 3 37.68 -43.91 -6.28
CA PHE A 3 36.30 -43.50 -6.10
C PHE A 3 35.99 -42.36 -7.08
N GLU A 4 35.22 -42.65 -8.13
CA GLU A 4 34.57 -41.62 -8.93
C GLU A 4 33.33 -41.08 -8.18
N PRO A 5 33.15 -39.75 -8.06
CA PRO A 5 31.90 -39.19 -7.61
C PRO A 5 30.92 -39.06 -8.78
N VAL A 6 29.79 -39.77 -8.69
CA VAL A 6 28.65 -39.65 -9.60
C VAL A 6 27.95 -38.31 -9.34
N THR A 7 28.16 -37.34 -10.24
CA THR A 7 27.32 -36.13 -10.32
C THR A 7 26.00 -36.48 -11.02
N ALA A 8 24.97 -36.75 -10.21
CA ALA A 8 23.62 -36.88 -10.72
C ALA A 8 23.06 -35.49 -11.10
N ASN A 9 22.97 -35.23 -12.41
CA ASN A 9 22.22 -34.14 -13.01
C ASN A 9 20.73 -34.26 -12.61
N ILE A 10 20.24 -33.35 -11.76
CA ILE A 10 18.81 -33.19 -11.48
C ILE A 10 18.25 -32.12 -12.44
N PRO A 11 17.39 -32.46 -13.41
CA PRO A 11 16.91 -31.52 -14.42
C PRO A 11 15.66 -30.76 -13.91
N LEU A 12 15.77 -30.09 -12.76
CA LEU A 12 14.66 -29.29 -12.19
C LEU A 12 14.81 -27.78 -12.39
N PHE A 13 15.96 -27.33 -12.93
CA PHE A 13 16.23 -25.92 -13.22
C PHE A 13 16.89 -25.76 -14.58
N GLN A 14 16.15 -26.03 -15.66
CA GLN A 14 16.43 -25.37 -16.93
C GLN A 14 15.67 -24.04 -16.90
N GLU A 15 16.34 -22.99 -16.43
CA GLU A 15 15.90 -21.62 -16.71
C GLU A 15 15.82 -21.46 -18.22
N SER A 16 14.61 -21.27 -18.73
CA SER A 16 14.41 -20.83 -20.10
C SER A 16 14.99 -19.43 -20.22
N GLN A 17 16.26 -19.32 -20.65
CA GLN A 17 16.89 -18.07 -21.08
C GLN A 17 16.21 -17.54 -22.35
N LEU A 18 14.96 -17.09 -22.22
CA LEU A 18 14.39 -16.14 -23.15
C LEU A 18 14.73 -14.76 -22.58
N SER A 19 15.88 -14.23 -22.99
CA SER A 19 16.24 -12.83 -22.79
C SER A 19 15.05 -11.96 -23.18
N GLN A 20 14.40 -11.33 -22.21
CA GLN A 20 13.33 -10.39 -22.50
C GLN A 20 13.91 -9.23 -23.33
N PRO A 21 13.28 -8.83 -24.44
CA PRO A 21 13.80 -7.75 -25.26
C PRO A 21 13.79 -6.43 -24.46
N HIS A 22 14.94 -5.76 -24.42
CA HIS A 22 15.08 -4.40 -23.91
C HIS A 22 14.20 -3.46 -24.74
N VAL A 23 13.32 -2.70 -24.08
CA VAL A 23 12.53 -1.66 -24.72
C VAL A 23 13.07 -0.31 -24.29
N SER A 24 13.75 0.34 -25.23
CA SER A 24 14.16 1.73 -25.15
C SER A 24 13.01 2.64 -25.56
N LEU A 25 12.60 3.57 -24.69
CA LEU A 25 11.69 4.64 -25.07
C LEU A 25 12.52 5.84 -25.52
N THR A 26 12.50 6.15 -26.82
CA THR A 26 13.08 7.39 -27.34
C THR A 26 12.19 8.57 -26.92
N SER A 27 12.65 9.38 -25.98
CA SER A 27 12.04 10.68 -25.66
C SER A 27 12.46 11.72 -26.70
N THR A 28 11.52 12.31 -27.43
CA THR A 28 11.80 13.30 -28.49
C THR A 28 12.01 14.73 -28.02
N THR A 29 12.31 14.98 -26.74
CA THR A 29 12.59 16.34 -26.25
C THR A 29 13.33 16.28 -24.92
N ASP A 30 14.67 16.24 -24.97
CA ASP A 30 15.67 16.84 -24.04
C ASP A 30 17.01 16.08 -24.19
N PRO A 31 18.13 16.70 -24.62
CA PRO A 31 19.42 16.01 -24.82
C PRO A 31 20.08 15.46 -23.54
N ASN A 32 19.46 15.59 -22.37
CA ASN A 32 19.94 15.05 -21.09
C ASN A 32 19.09 13.90 -20.51
N LEU A 33 18.15 13.34 -21.27
CA LEU A 33 17.41 12.15 -20.82
C LEU A 33 18.33 10.92 -20.93
N HIS A 34 18.96 10.55 -19.81
CA HIS A 34 19.45 9.19 -19.63
C HIS A 34 18.31 8.24 -19.99
N GLU A 35 18.53 7.39 -20.98
CA GLU A 35 17.59 6.38 -21.42
C GLU A 35 17.19 5.51 -20.22
N LEU A 36 15.99 5.74 -19.69
CA LEU A 36 15.49 4.98 -18.55
C LEU A 36 15.25 3.54 -19.02
N SER A 37 16.19 2.66 -18.68
CA SER A 37 16.06 1.23 -18.96
C SER A 37 14.95 0.62 -18.10
N ILE A 38 13.81 0.32 -18.73
CA ILE A 38 12.70 -0.36 -18.06
C ILE A 38 13.10 -1.81 -17.87
N THR A 39 13.33 -2.20 -16.62
CA THR A 39 13.76 -3.56 -16.25
C THR A 39 12.57 -4.48 -15.99
N ARG A 40 11.43 -3.93 -15.60
CA ARG A 40 10.18 -4.67 -15.47
C ARG A 40 9.11 -4.03 -16.34
N ARG A 41 8.62 -4.75 -17.34
CA ARG A 41 7.51 -4.29 -18.16
C ARG A 41 6.22 -4.22 -17.33
N PRO A 42 5.44 -3.13 -17.38
CA PRO A 42 4.12 -3.12 -16.74
C PRO A 42 3.19 -4.13 -17.40
N SER A 43 2.27 -4.68 -16.62
CA SER A 43 1.21 -5.58 -17.06
C SER A 43 -0.12 -4.83 -17.11
N PRO A 44 -1.13 -5.36 -17.82
CA PRO A 44 -2.51 -4.89 -17.66
C PRO A 44 -2.89 -4.79 -16.18
N LEU A 45 -3.61 -3.73 -15.82
CA LEU A 45 -4.14 -3.59 -14.48
C LEU A 45 -5.38 -4.48 -14.34
N PRO A 46 -5.53 -5.18 -13.21
CA PRO A 46 -6.74 -5.95 -12.95
C PRO A 46 -7.94 -5.02 -12.79
N ASP A 47 -9.13 -5.52 -13.11
CA ASP A 47 -10.36 -4.77 -12.90
C ASP A 47 -10.58 -4.43 -11.42
N VAL A 48 -11.17 -3.27 -11.16
CA VAL A 48 -11.55 -2.88 -9.80
C VAL A 48 -12.60 -3.86 -9.28
N PRO A 49 -12.34 -4.57 -8.15
CA PRO A 49 -13.20 -5.69 -7.78
C PRO A 49 -14.66 -5.33 -7.52
N GLU A 50 -15.56 -6.30 -7.60
CA GLU A 50 -16.96 -6.07 -7.26
C GLU A 50 -17.19 -6.01 -5.75
N THR A 51 -18.23 -5.30 -5.33
CA THR A 51 -18.61 -5.15 -3.92
C THR A 51 -18.80 -6.50 -3.21
N GLY A 52 -19.28 -7.53 -3.92
CA GLY A 52 -19.44 -8.88 -3.37
C GLY A 52 -18.11 -9.51 -2.96
N ALA A 53 -17.07 -9.37 -3.79
CA ALA A 53 -15.73 -9.88 -3.49
C ALA A 53 -15.10 -9.14 -2.29
N LEU A 54 -15.28 -7.82 -2.20
CA LEU A 54 -14.81 -7.05 -1.05
C LEU A 54 -15.54 -7.43 0.25
N ARG A 55 -16.87 -7.59 0.19
CA ARG A 55 -17.68 -8.02 1.33
C ARG A 55 -17.20 -9.36 1.86
N LYS A 56 -16.83 -10.29 0.97
CA LYS A 56 -16.23 -11.57 1.35
C LYS A 56 -14.96 -11.38 2.20
N VAL A 57 -14.05 -10.49 1.82
CA VAL A 57 -12.85 -10.17 2.63
C VAL A 57 -13.24 -9.64 4.01
N ALA A 58 -14.12 -8.63 4.07
CA ALA A 58 -14.57 -8.05 5.34
C ALA A 58 -15.24 -9.08 6.27
N THR A 59 -16.04 -10.00 5.71
CA THR A 59 -16.64 -11.10 6.47
C THR A 59 -15.61 -12.11 6.96
N ARG A 60 -14.56 -12.40 6.19
CA ARG A 60 -13.50 -13.32 6.63
C ARG A 60 -12.63 -12.71 7.72
N LEU A 61 -12.31 -11.42 7.60
CA LEU A 61 -11.70 -10.65 8.69
C LEU A 61 -12.57 -10.79 9.95
N ALA A 62 -13.86 -10.47 9.89
CA ALA A 62 -14.73 -10.53 11.07
C ALA A 62 -14.81 -11.90 11.77
N LYS A 63 -14.49 -12.99 11.05
CA LYS A 63 -14.56 -14.36 11.58
C LYS A 63 -13.22 -14.90 12.06
N ASN A 64 -12.10 -14.22 11.77
CA ASN A 64 -10.79 -14.73 12.13
C ASN A 64 -10.41 -14.26 13.55
N PRO A 65 -10.15 -15.17 14.50
CA PRO A 65 -9.85 -14.83 15.89
C PRO A 65 -8.49 -14.12 16.09
N LEU A 66 -7.62 -14.12 15.09
CA LEU A 66 -6.35 -13.38 15.10
C LEU A 66 -6.52 -11.94 14.58
N THR A 67 -7.74 -11.53 14.22
CA THR A 67 -8.04 -10.17 13.77
C THR A 67 -9.00 -9.48 14.74
N ASN A 68 -8.76 -8.20 14.98
CA ASN A 68 -9.53 -7.35 15.89
C ASN A 68 -9.64 -5.95 15.30
N LEU A 69 -10.35 -5.82 14.19
CA LEU A 69 -10.66 -4.55 13.53
C LEU A 69 -12.13 -4.20 13.76
N SER A 70 -12.46 -2.91 13.90
CA SER A 70 -13.86 -2.46 13.87
C SER A 70 -14.54 -2.78 12.53
N GLU A 71 -15.88 -2.74 12.47
CA GLU A 71 -16.61 -3.04 11.22
C GLU A 71 -16.18 -2.13 10.05
N GLU A 72 -16.08 -0.83 10.29
CA GLU A 72 -15.62 0.14 9.29
C GLU A 72 -14.18 -0.12 8.86
N ALA A 73 -13.32 -0.56 9.78
CA ALA A 73 -11.96 -0.97 9.46
C ALA A 73 -11.88 -2.23 8.59
N ARG A 74 -12.73 -3.23 8.83
CA ARG A 74 -12.82 -4.39 7.93
C ARG A 74 -13.29 -3.99 6.54
N LYS A 75 -14.24 -3.05 6.42
CA LYS A 75 -14.70 -2.52 5.12
C LYS A 75 -13.58 -1.76 4.41
N ALA A 76 -12.84 -0.91 5.10
CA ALA A 76 -11.71 -0.17 4.52
C ALA A 76 -10.56 -1.10 4.11
N ALA A 77 -10.17 -2.06 4.96
CA ALA A 77 -9.19 -3.11 4.64
C ALA A 77 -9.58 -3.87 3.37
N ALA A 78 -10.86 -4.25 3.26
CA ALA A 78 -11.37 -4.92 2.08
C ALA A 78 -11.32 -4.01 0.84
N ALA A 79 -11.74 -2.75 0.96
CA ALA A 79 -11.80 -1.82 -0.17
C ALA A 79 -10.45 -1.56 -0.85
N LEU A 80 -9.35 -1.67 -0.09
CA LEU A 80 -7.97 -1.57 -0.60
C LEU A 80 -7.59 -2.67 -1.59
N GLN A 81 -8.21 -3.85 -1.48
CA GLN A 81 -7.70 -5.05 -2.13
C GLN A 81 -7.82 -4.98 -3.65
N VAL A 82 -6.70 -5.21 -4.32
CA VAL A 82 -6.64 -5.43 -5.77
C VAL A 82 -7.05 -6.87 -6.09
N GLU A 83 -6.66 -7.83 -5.25
CA GLU A 83 -6.91 -9.26 -5.40
C GLU A 83 -7.69 -9.80 -4.18
N PRO A 84 -8.99 -9.49 -4.06
CA PRO A 84 -9.76 -9.79 -2.84
C PRO A 84 -9.90 -11.29 -2.57
N GLU A 85 -9.85 -12.15 -3.59
CA GLU A 85 -9.89 -13.60 -3.38
C GLU A 85 -8.65 -14.10 -2.65
N ARG A 86 -7.46 -13.65 -3.07
CA ARG A 86 -6.20 -13.94 -2.38
C ARG A 86 -6.24 -13.40 -0.95
N ALA A 87 -6.67 -12.15 -0.76
CA ALA A 87 -6.79 -11.55 0.57
C ALA A 87 -7.73 -12.36 1.47
N ALA A 88 -8.89 -12.78 0.95
CA ALA A 88 -9.83 -13.61 1.68
C ALA A 88 -9.23 -14.97 2.09
N LEU A 89 -8.41 -15.59 1.24
CA LEU A 89 -7.71 -16.84 1.57
C LEU A 89 -6.70 -16.63 2.71
N LEU A 90 -5.90 -15.56 2.67
CA LEU A 90 -4.90 -15.25 3.70
C LEU A 90 -5.51 -15.07 5.09
N VAL A 91 -6.70 -14.47 5.17
CA VAL A 91 -7.40 -14.25 6.45
C VAL A 91 -8.37 -15.37 6.82
N THR A 92 -8.55 -16.39 5.98
CA THR A 92 -9.43 -17.50 6.35
C THR A 92 -8.66 -18.47 7.23
N GLU A 93 -9.27 -18.84 8.37
CA GLU A 93 -8.76 -19.91 9.22
C GLU A 93 -8.64 -21.22 8.42
N GLN A 94 -7.48 -21.88 8.52
CA GLN A 94 -7.23 -23.11 7.80
C GLN A 94 -7.64 -24.33 8.64
N PRO A 95 -8.13 -25.42 8.02
CA PRO A 95 -8.58 -26.61 8.76
C PRO A 95 -7.52 -27.27 9.64
N ASN A 96 -6.24 -27.05 9.34
CA ASN A 96 -5.10 -27.58 10.09
C ASN A 96 -4.63 -26.64 11.22
N GLY A 97 -5.33 -25.54 11.49
CA GLY A 97 -4.98 -24.54 12.50
C GLY A 97 -3.81 -23.62 12.11
N VAL A 98 -3.28 -23.73 10.89
CA VAL A 98 -2.17 -22.88 10.44
C VAL A 98 -2.72 -21.54 9.96
N SER A 99 -2.18 -20.44 10.50
CA SER A 99 -2.46 -19.10 9.97
C SER A 99 -1.62 -18.83 8.72
N LEU A 100 -2.25 -18.24 7.69
CA LEU A 100 -1.54 -17.72 6.51
C LEU A 100 -1.18 -16.23 6.65
N MET A 101 -1.53 -15.62 7.78
CA MET A 101 -1.12 -14.26 8.12
C MET A 101 0.29 -14.29 8.72
N SER A 102 1.09 -13.28 8.40
CA SER A 102 2.42 -13.12 8.99
C SER A 102 2.28 -12.48 10.37
N GLU A 103 3.02 -13.00 11.33
CA GLU A 103 3.16 -12.39 12.66
C GLU A 103 4.41 -11.51 12.71
N ILE A 104 4.27 -10.29 13.22
CA ILE A 104 5.36 -9.35 13.47
C ILE A 104 5.42 -9.08 14.96
N ALA A 105 6.50 -9.51 15.61
CA ALA A 105 6.76 -9.18 17.00
C ALA A 105 7.01 -7.66 17.16
N VAL A 106 6.34 -7.05 18.12
CA VAL A 106 6.50 -5.64 18.49
C VAL A 106 6.69 -5.52 20.01
N PRO A 107 7.25 -4.42 20.53
CA PRO A 107 7.28 -4.21 21.97
C PRO A 107 5.87 -4.31 22.55
N GLY A 108 5.68 -5.19 23.54
CA GLY A 108 4.39 -5.40 24.21
C GLY A 108 3.44 -6.41 23.53
N GLY A 109 3.80 -7.01 22.39
CA GLY A 109 2.94 -8.01 21.77
C GLY A 109 3.28 -8.38 20.32
N SER A 110 2.26 -8.73 19.55
CA SER A 110 2.39 -9.18 18.16
C SER A 110 1.34 -8.53 17.26
N LEU A 111 1.74 -8.18 16.04
CA LEU A 111 0.85 -7.75 14.97
C LEU A 111 0.64 -8.88 13.97
N TYR A 112 -0.60 -9.07 13.51
CA TYR A 112 -0.93 -9.97 12.41
C TYR A 112 -1.18 -9.16 11.16
N VAL A 113 -0.46 -9.51 10.10
CA VAL A 113 -0.50 -8.79 8.82
C VAL A 113 -0.80 -9.72 7.66
N ILE A 114 -1.46 -9.16 6.65
CA ILE A 114 -1.63 -9.82 5.34
C ILE A 114 -0.76 -9.11 4.30
N GLU A 115 -0.08 -9.89 3.47
CA GLU A 115 0.68 -9.37 2.34
C GLU A 115 -0.19 -9.40 1.07
N CYS A 116 -0.56 -8.22 0.59
CA CYS A 116 -1.44 -8.06 -0.56
C CYS A 116 -1.02 -6.89 -1.46
N ARG A 117 -1.78 -6.68 -2.54
CA ARG A 117 -1.65 -5.49 -3.40
C ARG A 117 -2.80 -4.53 -3.11
N ALA A 118 -2.47 -3.25 -2.97
CA ALA A 118 -3.43 -2.18 -2.76
C ALA A 118 -3.42 -1.15 -3.89
N TRP A 119 -4.56 -0.50 -4.11
CA TRP A 119 -4.65 0.68 -4.97
C TRP A 119 -3.90 1.85 -4.31
N THR A 120 -2.86 2.36 -4.96
CA THR A 120 -1.97 3.40 -4.39
C THR A 120 -2.75 4.65 -3.97
N ARG A 121 -3.80 4.99 -4.71
CA ARG A 121 -4.68 6.16 -4.48
C ARG A 121 -5.55 6.07 -3.24
N MET A 122 -5.60 4.90 -2.59
CA MET A 122 -6.37 4.67 -1.37
C MET A 122 -5.46 4.58 -0.13
N LEU A 123 -4.19 4.95 -0.27
CA LEU A 123 -3.19 4.94 0.78
C LEU A 123 -2.69 6.37 1.02
N TYR A 124 -2.50 6.74 2.29
CA TYR A 124 -2.17 8.12 2.64
C TYR A 124 -1.01 8.19 3.63
N PRO A 125 -0.07 9.15 3.44
CA PRO A 125 1.04 9.35 4.36
C PRO A 125 0.63 10.33 5.47
N LEU A 126 0.17 9.82 6.62
CA LEU A 126 -0.19 10.67 7.77
C LEU A 126 0.91 10.81 8.83
N TYR A 127 1.81 9.85 8.94
CA TYR A 127 2.78 9.82 10.05
C TYR A 127 4.17 9.44 9.58
N GLN A 128 5.08 10.42 9.51
CA GLN A 128 6.49 10.17 9.22
C GLN A 128 7.39 10.54 10.40
N PRO A 129 7.78 9.57 11.25
CA PRO A 129 8.58 9.86 12.45
C PRO A 129 9.93 10.51 12.12
N ARG A 130 10.52 10.17 10.96
CA ARG A 130 11.81 10.73 10.51
C ARG A 130 11.72 12.20 10.08
N ILE A 131 10.57 12.67 9.60
CA ILE A 131 10.37 14.07 9.18
C ILE A 131 9.75 14.89 10.31
N ALA A 132 8.99 14.27 11.23
CA ALA A 132 8.53 14.92 12.46
C ALA A 132 9.70 15.53 13.27
N ALA A 133 10.90 14.92 13.19
CA ALA A 133 12.13 15.43 13.79
C ALA A 133 12.76 16.63 13.05
N LEU A 134 12.37 16.90 11.80
CA LEU A 134 12.90 17.98 10.95
C LEU A 134 12.03 19.25 10.97
N SER A 135 11.15 19.40 11.97
CA SER A 135 10.22 20.53 12.13
C SER A 135 9.30 20.70 10.92
N LEU A 136 8.31 19.81 10.80
CA LEU A 136 7.13 20.09 9.98
C LEU A 136 6.46 21.40 10.47
N ALA A 137 5.97 22.20 9.54
CA ALA A 137 5.10 23.35 9.81
C ALA A 137 3.77 22.89 10.45
N VAL A 138 3.30 21.67 10.13
CA VAL A 138 2.18 21.01 10.79
C VAL A 138 2.68 19.90 11.74
N PRO A 139 2.31 19.94 13.04
CA PRO A 139 2.71 18.89 13.99
C PRO A 139 2.30 17.49 13.54
N ALA A 140 3.14 16.49 13.83
CA ALA A 140 2.77 15.10 13.61
C ALA A 140 1.51 14.75 14.45
N PRO A 141 0.56 14.00 13.90
CA PRO A 141 -0.65 13.66 14.62
C PRO A 141 -0.30 12.72 15.77
N LYS A 142 -1.00 12.90 16.90
CA LYS A 142 -0.92 11.95 18.00
C LYS A 142 -1.76 10.73 17.64
N LEU A 143 -1.10 9.64 17.27
CA LEU A 143 -1.75 8.34 17.15
C LEU A 143 -2.04 7.80 18.55
N LEU A 144 -3.29 7.46 18.78
CA LEU A 144 -3.80 6.87 20.02
C LEU A 144 -4.31 5.47 19.73
N ASP A 145 -4.28 4.61 20.73
CA ASP A 145 -4.91 3.29 20.64
C ASP A 145 -6.42 3.46 20.44
N ASP A 146 -6.99 2.57 19.63
CA ASP A 146 -8.43 2.45 19.44
C ASP A 146 -8.94 1.17 20.12
N SER A 147 -10.16 1.24 20.61
CA SER A 147 -10.80 0.15 21.32
C SER A 147 -12.31 0.20 21.09
N ASP A 148 -12.97 -0.95 21.23
CA ASP A 148 -14.42 -1.03 21.35
C ASP A 148 -14.79 -1.82 22.61
N ASP A 149 -16.08 -2.20 22.73
CA ASP A 149 -16.60 -2.93 23.89
C ASP A 149 -15.93 -4.30 24.06
N ASP A 150 -15.37 -4.88 23.00
CA ASP A 150 -14.68 -6.18 23.00
C ASP A 150 -13.18 -6.06 23.31
N GLY A 151 -12.65 -4.83 23.39
CA GLY A 151 -11.28 -4.53 23.83
C GLY A 151 -10.43 -3.77 22.81
N PRO A 152 -9.10 -3.91 22.85
CA PRO A 152 -8.19 -3.17 21.97
C PRO A 152 -8.31 -3.66 20.52
N LEU A 153 -8.21 -2.72 19.58
CA LEU A 153 -8.31 -2.99 18.15
C LEU A 153 -6.95 -2.82 17.44
N ALA A 154 -6.75 -3.57 16.35
CA ALA A 154 -5.62 -3.45 15.44
C ALA A 154 -5.75 -2.25 14.49
N GLN A 155 -6.14 -1.11 15.03
CA GLN A 155 -6.27 0.17 14.34
C GLN A 155 -5.92 1.27 15.34
N ALA A 156 -5.48 2.42 14.83
CA ALA A 156 -5.25 3.60 15.66
C ALA A 156 -6.40 4.59 15.49
N ARG A 157 -6.43 5.60 16.35
CA ARG A 157 -7.25 6.79 16.17
C ARG A 157 -6.42 8.06 16.28
N CYS A 158 -6.84 9.10 15.59
CA CYS A 158 -6.31 10.45 15.77
C CYS A 158 -7.41 11.49 15.54
N GLU A 159 -7.16 12.68 16.05
CA GLU A 159 -8.10 13.79 16.02
C GLU A 159 -7.46 14.99 15.32
N PHE A 160 -8.25 15.68 14.49
CA PHE A 160 -7.90 16.96 13.88
C PHE A 160 -9.00 17.97 14.18
N ALA A 161 -8.70 19.26 14.06
CA ALA A 161 -9.70 20.32 14.20
C ALA A 161 -10.78 20.22 13.10
N ASN A 162 -10.37 19.93 11.86
CA ASN A 162 -11.25 19.85 10.70
C ASN A 162 -10.58 19.08 9.54
N PRO A 163 -11.33 18.72 8.47
CA PRO A 163 -10.76 18.02 7.31
C PRO A 163 -9.63 18.77 6.59
N GLN A 164 -9.60 20.10 6.67
CA GLN A 164 -8.56 20.91 6.02
C GLN A 164 -7.20 20.76 6.70
N GLU A 165 -7.17 20.59 8.03
CA GLU A 165 -5.93 20.34 8.77
C GLU A 165 -5.30 19.00 8.36
N LEU A 166 -6.12 17.94 8.28
CA LEU A 166 -5.70 16.65 7.76
C LEU A 166 -5.13 16.76 6.34
N ALA A 167 -5.82 17.49 5.45
CA ALA A 167 -5.37 17.71 4.08
C ALA A 167 -4.02 18.46 4.03
N ASN A 168 -3.82 19.46 4.91
CA ASN A 168 -2.58 20.20 4.99
C ASN A 168 -1.41 19.33 5.46
N LEU A 169 -1.63 18.51 6.50
CA LEU A 169 -0.63 17.56 6.98
C LEU A 169 -0.20 16.57 5.87
N VAL A 170 -1.16 16.03 5.11
CA VAL A 170 -0.86 15.10 4.01
C VAL A 170 -0.06 15.78 2.91
N ARG A 171 -0.47 16.98 2.51
CA ARG A 171 0.25 17.78 1.51
C ARG A 171 1.68 18.02 1.93
N GLU A 172 1.87 18.44 3.18
CA GLU A 172 3.18 18.72 3.73
C GLU A 172 4.03 17.46 3.84
N THR A 173 3.45 16.34 4.27
CA THR A 173 4.16 15.06 4.37
C THR A 173 4.67 14.62 3.00
N VAL A 174 3.84 14.68 1.95
CA VAL A 174 4.27 14.34 0.58
C VAL A 174 5.37 15.30 0.11
N THR A 175 5.17 16.61 0.29
CA THR A 175 6.11 17.63 -0.18
C THR A 175 7.45 17.55 0.54
N GLY A 176 7.42 17.49 1.87
CA GLY A 176 8.61 17.34 2.71
C GLY A 176 9.35 16.05 2.40
N THR A 177 8.64 14.94 2.17
CA THR A 177 9.26 13.66 1.78
C THR A 177 10.00 13.75 0.46
N LEU A 178 9.35 14.27 -0.57
CA LEU A 178 9.95 14.37 -1.90
C LEU A 178 11.02 15.47 -1.99
N GLY A 179 11.02 16.41 -1.03
CA GLY A 179 12.05 17.43 -0.89
C GLY A 179 13.34 16.93 -0.21
N VAL A 180 13.32 15.78 0.47
CA VAL A 180 14.52 15.21 1.10
C VAL A 180 15.44 14.61 0.03
N PRO A 181 16.74 14.97 0.00
CA PRO A 181 17.70 14.38 -0.93
C PRO A 181 17.70 12.85 -0.85
N LYS A 182 17.66 12.19 -2.02
CA LYS A 182 17.64 10.72 -2.17
C LYS A 182 16.38 10.01 -1.66
N ALA A 183 15.35 10.73 -1.22
CA ALA A 183 14.07 10.14 -0.83
C ALA A 183 13.08 10.00 -2.00
N ASP A 184 13.38 10.61 -3.15
CA ASP A 184 12.57 10.46 -4.36
C ASP A 184 13.00 9.24 -5.18
N TYR A 185 12.15 8.21 -5.15
CA TYR A 185 12.33 6.95 -5.87
C TYR A 185 11.63 6.93 -7.24
N SER A 186 11.18 8.07 -7.78
CA SER A 186 10.36 8.10 -9.00
C SER A 186 11.02 7.40 -10.19
N ASP A 187 12.32 7.61 -10.40
CA ASP A 187 13.07 6.94 -11.48
C ASP A 187 13.16 5.43 -11.27
N SER A 188 13.37 4.99 -10.03
CA SER A 188 13.38 3.56 -9.69
C SER A 188 12.00 2.93 -9.92
N ILE A 189 10.92 3.62 -9.56
CA ILE A 189 9.56 3.16 -9.79
C ILE A 189 9.26 3.11 -11.29
N MET A 190 9.72 4.06 -12.09
CA MET A 190 9.60 3.99 -13.55
C MET A 190 10.26 2.74 -14.13
N GLN A 191 11.44 2.37 -13.61
CA GLN A 191 12.19 1.22 -14.14
C GLN A 191 11.60 -0.14 -13.75
N ARG A 192 11.17 -0.30 -12.49
CA ARG A 192 10.79 -1.62 -11.93
C ARG A 192 9.50 -1.67 -11.11
N GLY A 193 8.84 -0.52 -10.92
CA GLY A 193 7.71 -0.37 -10.01
C GLY A 193 8.12 -0.42 -8.54
N VAL A 194 7.13 -0.38 -7.65
CA VAL A 194 7.35 -0.52 -6.22
C VAL A 194 7.53 -2.01 -5.88
N SER A 195 8.73 -2.38 -5.44
CA SER A 195 9.09 -3.77 -5.13
C SER A 195 8.87 -4.13 -3.66
N GLU A 196 9.26 -3.25 -2.74
CA GLU A 196 9.17 -3.50 -1.31
C GLU A 196 7.79 -3.13 -0.75
N PRO A 197 7.19 -3.97 0.12
CA PRO A 197 5.87 -3.71 0.67
C PRO A 197 5.85 -2.50 1.60
N LEU A 198 4.77 -1.71 1.52
CA LEU A 198 4.48 -0.63 2.46
C LEU A 198 3.80 -1.19 3.71
N LEU A 199 4.17 -0.74 4.91
CA LEU A 199 3.43 -1.10 6.13
C LEU A 199 2.23 -0.16 6.27
N VAL A 200 1.04 -0.74 6.30
CA VAL A 200 -0.23 -0.02 6.36
C VAL A 200 -0.97 -0.37 7.64
N ILE A 201 -1.40 0.65 8.37
CA ILE A 201 -2.37 0.52 9.46
C ILE A 201 -3.65 1.24 9.08
N LEU A 202 -4.75 0.88 9.72
CA LEU A 202 -6.00 1.63 9.61
C LEU A 202 -6.08 2.65 10.73
N VAL A 203 -6.51 3.86 10.40
CA VAL A 203 -6.62 4.96 11.37
C VAL A 203 -8.02 5.56 11.29
N ARG A 204 -8.73 5.55 12.42
CA ARG A 204 -9.97 6.31 12.60
C ARG A 204 -9.60 7.77 12.84
N VAL A 205 -10.01 8.64 11.93
CA VAL A 205 -9.84 10.08 12.02
C VAL A 205 -11.16 10.70 12.45
N THR A 206 -11.12 11.45 13.56
CA THR A 206 -12.24 12.25 14.04
C THR A 206 -11.93 13.74 13.89
N PHE A 207 -12.97 14.56 13.84
CA PHE A 207 -12.85 16.01 13.67
C PHE A 207 -13.59 16.75 14.78
N ALA A 208 -12.95 17.77 15.35
CA ALA A 208 -13.52 18.58 16.43
C ALA A 208 -14.60 19.56 15.94
N ASP A 209 -14.69 19.81 14.63
CA ASP A 209 -15.73 20.63 13.98
C ASP A 209 -17.02 19.85 13.65
N ASP A 210 -17.21 18.68 14.26
CA ASP A 210 -18.31 17.74 14.02
C ASP A 210 -18.40 17.21 12.57
N SER A 211 -17.36 17.39 11.75
CA SER A 211 -17.29 16.74 10.45
C SER A 211 -17.33 15.21 10.60
N PRO A 212 -17.92 14.48 9.63
CA PRO A 212 -18.00 13.02 9.70
C PRO A 212 -16.63 12.36 9.86
N SER A 213 -16.51 11.48 10.86
CA SER A 213 -15.30 10.67 11.04
C SER A 213 -15.00 9.82 9.82
N ARG A 214 -13.73 9.56 9.56
CA ARG A 214 -13.28 8.76 8.41
C ARG A 214 -12.33 7.68 8.86
N LEU A 215 -12.36 6.54 8.20
CA LEU A 215 -11.35 5.52 8.41
C LEU A 215 -10.42 5.44 7.22
N VAL A 216 -9.14 5.65 7.48
CA VAL A 216 -8.15 5.97 6.47
C VAL A 216 -6.99 4.97 6.53
N PRO A 217 -6.60 4.35 5.40
CA PRO A 217 -5.41 3.51 5.34
C PRO A 217 -4.14 4.36 5.33
N VAL A 218 -3.35 4.25 6.40
CA VAL A 218 -2.16 5.06 6.62
C VAL A 218 -0.91 4.23 6.41
N VAL A 219 -0.02 4.73 5.57
CA VAL A 219 1.33 4.18 5.42
C VAL A 219 2.21 4.71 6.55
N VAL A 220 2.71 3.80 7.38
CA VAL A 220 3.61 4.11 8.51
C VAL A 220 5.06 3.76 8.22
N ASP A 221 5.30 2.81 7.32
CA ASP A 221 6.62 2.57 6.70
C ASP A 221 6.50 2.49 5.17
N GLY A 222 7.45 3.13 4.49
CA GLY A 222 7.43 3.27 3.04
C GLY A 222 6.78 4.55 2.52
N ILE A 223 6.68 5.62 3.33
CA ILE A 223 6.11 6.90 2.90
C ILE A 223 6.83 7.50 1.69
N SER A 224 8.16 7.45 1.66
CA SER A 224 8.94 7.85 0.47
C SER A 224 8.56 7.05 -0.78
N ARG A 225 8.31 5.74 -0.65
CA ARG A 225 7.85 4.90 -1.76
C ARG A 225 6.42 5.28 -2.20
N LEU A 226 5.51 5.54 -1.26
CA LEU A 226 4.15 6.01 -1.56
C LEU A 226 4.16 7.37 -2.27
N SER A 227 4.87 8.35 -1.72
CA SER A 227 4.97 9.71 -2.27
C SER A 227 5.59 9.70 -3.66
N SER A 228 6.66 8.92 -3.88
CA SER A 228 7.25 8.75 -5.21
C SER A 228 6.35 7.98 -6.17
N ALA A 229 5.56 7.01 -5.69
CA ALA A 229 4.56 6.35 -6.53
C ALA A 229 3.47 7.33 -6.98
N ALA A 230 3.00 8.22 -6.10
CA ALA A 230 2.05 9.28 -6.46
C ALA A 230 2.64 10.25 -7.50
N LYS A 231 3.88 10.71 -7.30
CA LYS A 231 4.59 11.56 -8.27
C LYS A 231 4.79 10.84 -9.62
N THR A 232 5.22 9.58 -9.59
CA THR A 232 5.42 8.78 -10.80
C THR A 232 4.12 8.61 -11.57
N ARG A 233 3.05 8.14 -10.91
CA ARG A 233 1.74 7.89 -11.51
C ARG A 233 1.15 9.14 -12.15
N THR A 234 1.26 10.28 -11.48
CA THR A 234 0.66 11.54 -11.95
C THR A 234 1.52 12.25 -13.00
N GLY A 235 2.83 11.97 -13.05
CA GLY A 235 3.77 12.70 -13.90
C GLY A 235 3.90 14.19 -13.53
N LYS A 236 3.38 14.60 -12.36
CA LYS A 236 3.33 16.00 -11.92
C LYS A 236 4.58 16.41 -11.13
N SER A 237 4.72 17.72 -10.91
CA SER A 237 5.65 18.28 -9.94
C SER A 237 5.37 17.76 -8.52
N VAL A 238 6.29 17.98 -7.58
CA VAL A 238 6.11 17.60 -6.17
C VAL A 238 4.81 18.18 -5.60
N ALA A 239 4.56 19.47 -5.82
CA ALA A 239 3.32 20.12 -5.38
C ALA A 239 2.08 19.49 -6.05
N GLY A 240 2.12 19.26 -7.37
CA GLY A 240 1.00 18.66 -8.08
C GLY A 240 0.73 17.20 -7.68
N ALA A 241 1.75 16.45 -7.28
CA ALA A 241 1.59 15.11 -6.72
C ALA A 241 0.96 15.15 -5.32
N ALA A 242 1.40 16.08 -4.46
CA ALA A 242 0.82 16.30 -3.14
C ALA A 242 -0.66 16.69 -3.23
N ASP A 243 -1.02 17.61 -4.13
CA ASP A 243 -2.41 18.01 -4.37
C ASP A 243 -3.27 16.86 -4.87
N ALA A 244 -2.73 15.99 -5.73
CA ALA A 244 -3.46 14.80 -6.19
C ALA A 244 -3.75 13.80 -5.05
N VAL A 245 -2.80 13.61 -4.11
CA VAL A 245 -3.01 12.76 -2.93
C VAL A 245 -4.07 13.36 -2.00
N VAL A 246 -4.05 14.68 -1.80
CA VAL A 246 -5.06 15.39 -1.02
C VAL A 246 -6.45 15.32 -1.67
N GLU A 247 -6.51 15.47 -2.99
CA GLU A 247 -7.76 15.35 -3.74
C GLU A 247 -8.37 13.95 -3.54
N ASP A 248 -7.55 12.90 -3.64
CA ASP A 248 -7.99 11.53 -3.39
C ASP A 248 -8.41 11.31 -1.92
N LEU A 249 -7.75 11.96 -0.95
CA LEU A 249 -8.07 11.86 0.48
C LEU A 249 -9.42 12.49 0.84
N LEU A 250 -9.70 13.66 0.26
CA LEU A 250 -10.90 14.43 0.58
C LEU A 250 -12.14 13.86 -0.13
N ARG A 251 -11.94 13.13 -1.24
CA ARG A 251 -13.00 12.53 -2.04
C ARG A 251 -13.77 11.46 -1.26
N ASP A 252 -15.07 11.39 -1.54
CA ASP A 252 -15.92 10.28 -1.07
C ASP A 252 -15.37 8.92 -1.58
N PRO A 253 -15.31 7.87 -0.74
CA PRO A 253 -14.75 6.57 -1.12
C PRO A 253 -15.40 5.92 -2.36
N ALA A 254 -16.71 6.05 -2.55
CA ALA A 254 -17.39 5.49 -3.72
C ALA A 254 -17.02 6.27 -4.99
N SER A 255 -16.91 7.60 -4.88
CA SER A 255 -16.42 8.46 -5.95
C SER A 255 -14.96 8.17 -6.32
N LEU A 256 -14.07 8.00 -5.33
CA LEU A 256 -12.67 7.61 -5.54
C LEU A 256 -12.58 6.27 -6.26
N ARG A 257 -13.36 5.27 -5.83
CA ARG A 257 -13.39 3.95 -6.47
C ARG A 257 -13.84 4.00 -7.92
N ARG A 258 -14.82 4.84 -8.27
CA ARG A 258 -15.22 5.06 -9.67
C ARG A 258 -14.07 5.65 -10.48
N SER A 259 -13.41 6.69 -9.96
CA SER A 259 -12.26 7.29 -10.63
C SER A 259 -11.08 6.32 -10.82
N ILE A 260 -10.83 5.40 -9.87
CA ILE A 260 -9.84 4.34 -10.04
C ILE A 260 -10.26 3.38 -11.17
N ARG A 261 -11.55 3.01 -11.23
CA ARG A 261 -12.07 2.17 -12.31
C ARG A 261 -11.88 2.82 -13.68
N ASP A 262 -12.17 4.12 -13.79
CA ASP A 262 -12.00 4.87 -15.02
C ASP A 262 -10.51 4.94 -15.43
N GLU A 263 -9.61 5.14 -14.47
CA GLU A 263 -8.15 5.10 -14.68
C GLU A 263 -7.68 3.72 -15.17
N VAL A 264 -8.18 2.63 -14.56
CA VAL A 264 -7.88 1.25 -14.99
C VAL A 264 -8.35 0.99 -16.42
N ALA A 265 -9.57 1.40 -16.76
CA ALA A 265 -10.11 1.24 -18.11
C ALA A 265 -9.31 2.04 -19.15
N ALA A 266 -9.00 3.30 -18.86
CA ALA A 266 -8.18 4.16 -19.72
C ALA A 266 -6.76 3.60 -19.89
N TYR A 267 -6.15 3.15 -18.80
CA TYR A 267 -4.84 2.52 -18.78
C TYR A 267 -4.82 1.26 -19.65
N ASN A 268 -5.75 0.33 -19.46
CA ASN A 268 -5.77 -0.94 -20.18
C ASN A 268 -6.01 -0.72 -21.69
N ALA A 269 -6.87 0.24 -22.05
CA ALA A 269 -7.06 0.63 -23.46
C ALA A 269 -5.79 1.26 -24.06
N ALA A 270 -5.07 2.09 -23.31
CA ALA A 270 -3.80 2.66 -23.75
C ALA A 270 -2.69 1.59 -23.87
N TYR A 271 -2.60 0.68 -22.90
CA TYR A 271 -1.66 -0.43 -22.87
C TYR A 271 -1.76 -1.32 -24.13
N GLN A 272 -2.99 -1.61 -24.58
CA GLN A 272 -3.23 -2.38 -25.81
C GLN A 272 -2.68 -1.69 -27.06
N ARG A 273 -2.57 -0.34 -27.05
CA ARG A 273 -2.00 0.44 -28.16
C ARG A 273 -0.47 0.52 -28.12
N GLY A 274 0.15 0.21 -26.99
CA GLY A 274 1.60 0.22 -26.82
C GLY A 274 2.06 0.82 -25.49
N LEU A 275 3.37 0.74 -25.24
CA LEU A 275 3.99 1.31 -24.03
C LEU A 275 4.44 2.76 -24.30
N SER A 276 3.61 3.73 -23.93
CA SER A 276 4.05 5.12 -23.79
C SER A 276 4.65 5.38 -22.39
N ASP A 277 5.33 6.52 -22.20
CA ASP A 277 5.80 6.95 -20.89
C ASP A 277 4.67 7.00 -19.84
N GLU A 278 3.50 7.50 -20.22
CA GLU A 278 2.30 7.54 -19.37
C GLU A 278 1.81 6.13 -18.97
N VAL A 279 1.79 5.19 -19.92
CA VAL A 279 1.46 3.79 -19.64
C VAL A 279 2.49 3.18 -18.68
N VAL A 280 3.77 3.51 -18.81
CA VAL A 280 4.77 3.01 -17.84
C VAL A 280 4.54 3.61 -16.46
N ARG A 281 4.36 4.94 -16.36
CA ARG A 281 4.08 5.64 -15.10
C ARG A 281 2.90 5.03 -14.35
N VAL A 282 1.76 4.89 -15.01
CA VAL A 282 0.55 4.35 -14.38
C VAL A 282 0.72 2.87 -14.09
N GLY A 283 1.22 2.07 -15.03
CA GLY A 283 1.38 0.63 -14.87
C GLY A 283 2.32 0.24 -13.72
N GLN A 284 3.34 1.04 -13.45
CA GLN A 284 4.31 0.80 -12.38
C GLN A 284 3.85 1.27 -10.99
N ALA A 285 2.92 2.22 -10.94
CA ALA A 285 2.60 2.96 -9.72
C ALA A 285 1.11 2.94 -9.32
N ALA A 286 0.21 2.43 -10.15
CA ALA A 286 -1.23 2.36 -9.83
C ALA A 286 -1.55 1.41 -8.67
N THR A 287 -0.73 0.36 -8.49
CA THR A 287 -0.86 -0.57 -7.37
C THR A 287 0.50 -0.81 -6.70
N VAL A 288 0.47 -0.99 -5.39
CA VAL A 288 1.67 -1.22 -4.57
C VAL A 288 1.51 -2.46 -3.70
N PRO A 289 2.60 -3.21 -3.43
CA PRO A 289 2.60 -4.24 -2.42
C PRO A 289 2.46 -3.61 -1.03
N VAL A 290 1.65 -4.21 -0.16
CA VAL A 290 1.43 -3.75 1.22
C VAL A 290 1.46 -4.92 2.20
N ARG A 291 1.96 -4.63 3.40
CA ARG A 291 1.72 -5.39 4.64
C ARG A 291 0.63 -4.64 5.39
N LEU A 292 -0.59 -5.14 5.31
CA LEU A 292 -1.74 -4.53 5.99
C LEU A 292 -1.90 -5.18 7.37
N VAL A 293 -1.82 -4.36 8.42
CA VAL A 293 -2.14 -4.79 9.78
C VAL A 293 -3.63 -5.05 9.89
N VAL A 294 -3.99 -6.26 10.31
CA VAL A 294 -5.38 -6.72 10.47
C VAL A 294 -5.66 -7.31 11.85
N GLY A 295 -4.61 -7.53 12.64
CA GLY A 295 -4.72 -8.03 14.01
C GLY A 295 -3.59 -7.54 14.90
N ALA A 296 -3.85 -7.48 16.20
CA ALA A 296 -2.91 -7.10 17.23
C ALA A 296 -3.26 -7.85 18.52
N ARG A 297 -2.25 -8.41 19.19
CA ARG A 297 -2.39 -9.07 20.49
C ARG A 297 -1.31 -8.60 21.44
N ASN A 298 -1.68 -8.43 22.70
CA ASN A 298 -0.71 -8.17 23.76
C ASN A 298 0.04 -9.46 24.11
N GLY A 299 1.30 -9.34 24.52
CA GLY A 299 2.14 -10.48 24.89
C GLY A 299 1.78 -11.16 26.21
N ASP A 300 0.82 -10.60 26.97
CA ASP A 300 0.50 -11.03 28.34
C ASP A 300 -0.48 -12.22 28.43
N ASP A 301 -0.78 -12.92 27.33
CA ASP A 301 -1.53 -14.19 27.34
C ASP A 301 -0.70 -15.39 27.85
N THR A 302 0.33 -15.14 28.66
CA THR A 302 0.85 -16.16 29.56
C THR A 302 0.06 -16.07 30.87
N GLU A 303 -1.07 -16.78 30.93
CA GLU A 303 -1.49 -17.40 32.18
C GLU A 303 -0.34 -18.28 32.66
N VAL A 304 0.54 -17.68 33.47
CA VAL A 304 1.44 -18.42 34.33
C VAL A 304 0.54 -18.99 35.43
N ASN A 305 -0.03 -20.17 35.17
CA ASN A 305 -0.47 -21.06 36.24
C ASN A 305 0.78 -21.45 37.04
N LEU A 306 1.03 -20.73 38.14
CA LEU A 306 1.84 -21.19 39.26
C LEU A 306 0.91 -21.61 40.40
#